data_AF-A0A1Q3KSZ3-F1
#
_entry.id   AF-A0A1Q3KSZ3-F1
#
_cell.length_a   1.000
_cell.length_b   1.000
_cell.length_c   1.000
_cell.angle_alpha   90.00
_cell.angle_beta   90.00
_cell.angle_gamma   90.00
#
_symmetry.space_group_name_H-M   'P 1'
#
loop_
_entity.id
_entity.type
_entity.pdbx_description
1 polymer ?
#
loop_
_entity_poly.entity_id
_entity_poly.type
_entity_poly.pdbx_seq_one_letter_code
_entity_poly.pdbx_strand_id
1 'polypeptide(L)' 'MSTHQLVARHVEAALAEAAFKGIAADVVARCFLSEAIRIFQLSRPNDDIAAELAAAADNLDEAAPLAFIRP' A
#
# COMPACT_ATOMS: atom_id res chain seq x y z
N MET A 1 -2.92 -15.43 9.89
CA MET A 1 -2.33 -14.12 9.52
C MET A 1 -2.50 -13.95 8.03
N SER A 2 -3.28 -12.98 7.58
CA SER A 2 -3.45 -12.69 6.15
C SER A 2 -2.26 -11.91 5.60
N THR A 3 -2.07 -11.90 4.28
CA THR A 3 -1.05 -11.10 3.61
C THR A 3 -1.18 -9.61 3.95
N HIS A 4 -2.42 -9.12 4.08
CA HIS A 4 -2.69 -7.75 4.54
C HIS A 4 -2.13 -7.51 5.95
N GLN A 5 -2.40 -8.42 6.91
CA GLN A 5 -1.89 -8.30 8.28
C GLN A 5 -0.35 -8.34 8.35
N LEU A 6 0.29 -9.11 7.47
CA LEU A 6 1.76 -9.12 7.35
C LEU A 6 2.28 -7.73 6.97
N VAL A 7 1.73 -7.14 5.91
CA VAL A 7 2.17 -5.84 5.39
C VAL A 7 1.85 -4.72 6.39
N ALA A 8 0.65 -4.72 6.97
CA ALA A 8 0.21 -3.72 7.95
C ALA A 8 1.19 -3.60 9.12
N ARG A 9 1.67 -4.72 9.67
CA ARG A 9 2.67 -4.72 10.74
C ARG A 9 3.97 -4.00 10.35
N HIS A 10 4.44 -4.17 9.11
CA HIS A 10 5.65 -3.50 8.63
C HIS A 10 5.40 -2.01 8.35
N VAL A 11 4.20 -1.64 7.90
CA VAL A 11 3.78 -0.24 7.75
C VAL A 11 3.75 0.47 9.11
N GLU A 12 3.13 -0.14 10.11
CA GLU A 12 3.08 0.38 11.49
C GLU A 12 4.48 0.58 12.08
N ALA A 13 5.38 -0.39 11.89
CA ALA A 13 6.77 -0.29 12.36
C ALA A 13 7.51 0.90 11.72
N ALA A 14 7.35 1.10 10.41
CA ALA A 14 7.99 2.21 9.71
C ALA A 14 7.42 3.57 10.14
N LEU A 15 6.11 3.65 10.38
CA LEU A 15 5.46 4.86 10.90
C LEU A 15 5.97 5.22 12.30
N ALA A 16 6.15 4.22 13.18
CA ALA A 16 6.72 4.43 14.51
C ALA A 16 8.17 4.93 14.44
N GLU A 17 9.00 4.33 13.57
CA GLU A 17 10.38 4.77 13.35
C GLU A 17 10.44 6.19 12.76
N ALA A 18 9.57 6.50 11.80
CA ALA A 18 9.46 7.81 11.20
C ALA A 18 9.05 8.89 12.22
N ALA A 19 8.06 8.59 13.06
CA ALA A 19 7.62 9.48 14.13
C ALA A 19 8.77 9.79 15.10
N PHE A 20 9.56 8.77 15.47
CA PHE A 20 10.75 8.96 16.31
C PHE A 20 11.80 9.88 15.66
N LYS A 21 11.92 9.85 14.32
CA LYS A 21 12.85 10.69 13.55
C LYS A 21 12.28 12.04 13.11
N GLY A 22 11.03 12.38 13.50
CA GLY A 22 10.36 13.60 13.07
C GLY A 22 9.96 13.62 11.59
N ILE A 23 9.85 12.46 10.95
CA ILE A 23 9.40 12.32 9.56
C ILE A 23 7.87 12.24 9.54
N ALA A 24 7.24 13.06 8.71
CA ALA A 24 5.78 13.10 8.59
C ALA A 24 5.23 11.79 8.00
N ALA A 25 4.09 11.32 8.52
CA ALA A 25 3.44 10.11 8.05
C ALA A 25 3.09 10.12 6.55
N ASP A 26 2.73 11.29 6.01
CA ASP A 26 2.47 11.47 4.56
C ASP A 26 3.71 11.15 3.71
N VAL A 27 4.91 11.50 4.18
CA VAL A 27 6.16 11.19 3.47
C VAL A 27 6.38 9.68 3.44
N VAL A 28 6.13 9.00 4.56
CA VAL A 28 6.23 7.54 4.66
C VAL A 28 5.22 6.85 3.75
N ALA A 29 3.97 7.32 3.72
CA ALA A 29 2.92 6.79 2.86
C ALA A 29 3.28 6.91 1.37
N ARG A 30 3.83 8.05 0.94
CA ARG A 30 4.32 8.25 -0.44
C ARG A 30 5.47 7.31 -0.79
N CYS A 31 6.37 7.05 0.15
CA CYS A 31 7.45 6.07 -0.03
C CYS A 31 6.89 4.64 -0.19
N PHE A 32 5.89 4.26 0.62
CA PHE A 32 5.22 2.96 0.45
C PHE A 32 4.52 2.83 -0.89
N LEU A 33 3.81 3.87 -1.34
CA LEU A 33 3.17 3.88 -2.65
C LEU A 33 4.20 3.73 -3.79
N SER A 34 5.34 4.42 -3.67
CA SER A 34 6.43 4.33 -4.66
C SER A 34 7.00 2.91 -4.76
N GLU A 35 7.22 2.24 -3.63
CA GLU A 35 7.68 0.85 -3.61
C GLU A 35 6.63 -0.13 -4.16
N ALA A 36 5.34 0.09 -3.87
CA ALA A 36 4.26 -0.72 -4.44
C ALA A 36 4.21 -0.58 -5.97
N ILE A 37 4.30 0.64 -6.49
CA ILE A 37 4.34 0.90 -7.95
C ILE A 37 5.56 0.23 -8.58
N ARG A 38 6.74 0.36 -7.96
CA ARG A 38 7.99 -0.28 -8.44
C ARG A 38 7.83 -1.80 -8.56
N ILE A 39 7.14 -2.45 -7.61
CA ILE A 39 6.87 -3.89 -7.65
C ILE A 39 5.85 -4.24 -8.74
N PHE A 40 4.77 -3.48 -8.90
CA PHE A 40 3.78 -3.75 -9.95
C PHE A 40 4.35 -3.59 -11.37
N GLN A 41 5.22 -2.62 -11.58
CA GLN A 41 5.89 -2.39 -12.87
C GLN A 41 6.75 -3.57 -13.34
N LEU A 42 7.07 -4.53 -12.47
CA LEU A 42 7.78 -5.75 -12.86
C LEU A 42 6.95 -6.66 -13.78
N SER A 43 5.61 -6.50 -13.77
CA SER A 43 4.71 -7.43 -14.48
C SER A 43 3.45 -6.78 -15.08
N ARG A 44 3.23 -5.47 -14.85
CA ARG A 44 2.04 -4.76 -15.31
C ARG A 44 2.40 -3.45 -16.04
N PRO A 45 1.65 -3.05 -17.07
CA PRO A 45 1.74 -1.72 -17.66
C PRO A 45 1.20 -0.65 -16.68
N ASN A 46 1.61 0.60 -16.88
CA ASN A 46 1.22 1.70 -15.99
C ASN A 46 -0.30 1.93 -15.94
N ASP A 47 -1.01 1.71 -17.04
CA ASP A 47 -2.47 1.92 -17.10
C ASP A 47 -3.21 0.92 -16.18
N ASP A 48 -2.78 -0.34 -16.16
CA ASP A 48 -3.32 -1.37 -15.26
C ASP A 48 -3.02 -1.04 -13.78
N ILE A 49 -1.85 -0.46 -13.51
CA ILE A 49 -1.47 -0.02 -12.16
C ILE A 49 -2.36 1.15 -11.72
N ALA A 50 -2.59 2.12 -12.59
CA ALA A 50 -3.46 3.25 -12.29
C ALA A 50 -4.89 2.82 -11.99
N ALA A 51 -5.44 1.88 -12.77
CA ALA A 51 -6.77 1.33 -12.54
C ALA A 51 -6.86 0.56 -11.21
N GLU A 52 -5.85 -0.25 -10.88
CA GLU A 52 -5.78 -0.96 -9.59
C GLU A 52 -5.71 0.00 -8.41
N LEU A 53 -4.91 1.07 -8.49
CA LEU A 53 -4.78 2.05 -7.42
C LEU A 53 -6.07 2.85 -7.20
N ALA A 54 -6.76 3.24 -8.28
CA ALA A 54 -8.06 3.89 -8.20
C ALA A 54 -9.10 2.97 -7.53
N ALA A 55 -9.18 1.71 -7.98
CA ALA A 55 -10.06 0.73 -7.37
C ALA A 55 -9.73 0.47 -5.89
N ALA A 56 -8.45 0.39 -5.53
CA ALA A 56 -8.02 0.20 -4.14
C ALA A 56 -8.38 1.40 -3.26
N ALA A 57 -8.27 2.64 -3.78
CA ALA A 57 -8.68 3.84 -3.07
C ALA A 57 -10.20 3.90 -2.86
N ASP A 58 -10.98 3.52 -3.88
CA ASP A 58 -12.44 3.53 -3.83
C ASP A 58 -13.02 2.43 -2.91
N ASN A 59 -12.26 1.34 -2.70
CA ASN A 59 -12.67 0.18 -1.90
C ASN A 59 -11.85 0.01 -0.61
N LEU A 60 -11.21 1.08 -0.14
CA LEU A 60 -10.45 1.05 1.11
C LEU A 60 -11.42 0.96 2.30
N ASP A 61 -11.91 -0.24 2.58
CA ASP A 61 -12.76 -0.51 3.74
C ASP A 61 -11.86 -0.77 4.96
N GLU A 62 -12.01 0.01 6.04
CA GLU A 62 -11.24 -0.11 7.28
C GLU A 62 -11.42 -1.48 7.97
N ALA A 63 -12.42 -2.28 7.56
CA ALA A 63 -12.76 -3.56 8.18
C ALA A 63 -12.67 -4.81 7.27
N ALA A 64 -12.48 -4.68 5.96
CA ALA A 64 -12.49 -5.83 5.04
C ALA A 64 -11.11 -6.10 4.41
N PRO A 65 -10.60 -7.34 4.40
CA PRO A 65 -9.40 -7.68 3.66
C PRO A 65 -9.65 -7.36 2.17
N LEU A 66 -8.79 -6.57 1.54
CA LEU A 66 -8.75 -6.35 0.09
C LEU A 66 -8.83 -7.72 -0.61
N ALA A 67 -10.05 -8.10 -0.99
CA ALA A 67 -10.27 -9.28 -1.81
C ALA A 67 -9.80 -8.89 -3.20
N PHE A 68 -8.60 -9.33 -3.56
CA PHE A 68 -8.13 -9.30 -4.95
C PHE A 68 -9.09 -10.14 -5.79
N ILE A 69 -10.19 -9.54 -6.25
CA ILE A 69 -11.09 -10.16 -7.22
C ILE A 69 -10.54 -9.80 -8.60
N ARG A 70 -10.05 -10.81 -9.32
CA ARG A 70 -9.95 -10.75 -10.78
C ARG A 70 -10.82 -11.87 -11.37
N PRO A 71 -11.60 -11.62 -12.44
CA PRO A 71 -12.27 -12.66 -13.23
C PRO A 71 -11.26 -13.57 -13.95
#